data_AF-A0A2T8KPT3-F1
#
_entry.id   AF-A0A2T8KPT3-F1
#
_cell.length_a   1.000
_cell.length_b   1.000
_cell.length_c   1.000
_cell.angle_alpha   90.00
_cell.angle_beta   90.00
_cell.angle_gamma   90.00
#
_symmetry.space_group_name_H-M   'P 1'
#
loop_
_entity.id
_entity.type
_entity.pdbx_description
1 polymer ?
#
loop_
_entity_poly.entity_id
_entity_poly.type
_entity_poly.pdbx_seq_one_letter_code
_entity_poly.pdbx_strand_id
1 'polypeptide(L)'
;MTIPQHPFRSQWQPIEVDVVGYRLVDTIETVALKAIHTFCNQHPIEVAGHPIGLFPAIDSSDPEWNFRIAHYGHMLGDSAEETLRGTIRFMNAQHHYQILLCRGMSQLTSKAQVHYRNADQQVTQLEELQALVTEKEEIIAERDETIIHREDQINESDAIITQRNTIIEFL
;
A
#
# COMPACT_ATOMS: atom_id res chain seq x y z
N MET A 1 -1.51 13.14 -20.85
CA MET A 1 -0.48 13.10 -21.91
C MET A 1 -1.08 12.47 -23.15
N THR A 2 -0.75 12.99 -24.33
CA THR A 2 -1.21 12.43 -25.60
C THR A 2 0.00 12.11 -26.48
N ILE A 3 0.11 10.88 -26.93
CA ILE A 3 1.04 10.47 -28.00
C ILE A 3 0.28 10.64 -29.31
N PRO A 4 0.74 11.52 -30.21
CA PRO A 4 0.06 11.78 -31.47
C PRO A 4 0.11 10.56 -32.40
N GLN A 5 -0.82 10.52 -33.34
CA GLN A 5 -0.84 9.49 -34.39
C GLN A 5 0.49 9.45 -35.15
N HIS A 6 0.95 8.24 -35.45
CA HIS A 6 2.21 8.02 -36.15
C HIS A 6 2.12 8.52 -37.60
N PRO A 7 3.10 9.33 -38.08
CA PRO A 7 3.01 10.05 -39.36
C PRO A 7 2.91 9.14 -40.60
N PHE A 8 3.39 7.90 -40.51
CA PHE A 8 3.36 6.94 -41.62
C PHE A 8 2.37 5.78 -41.41
N ARG A 9 1.62 5.78 -40.29
CA ARG A 9 0.67 4.71 -39.94
C ARG A 9 -0.67 5.36 -39.55
N SER A 10 -1.43 5.78 -40.55
CA SER A 10 -2.73 6.45 -40.39
C SER A 10 -3.82 5.60 -39.71
N GLN A 11 -3.59 4.29 -39.57
CA GLN A 11 -4.47 3.39 -38.85
C GLN A 11 -4.20 3.38 -37.34
N TRP A 12 -3.03 3.87 -36.90
CA TRP A 12 -2.66 3.92 -35.49
C TRP A 12 -3.32 5.12 -34.84
N GLN A 13 -4.26 4.87 -33.95
CA GLN A 13 -4.97 5.94 -33.24
C GLN A 13 -4.02 6.62 -32.23
N PRO A 14 -4.20 7.92 -31.95
CA PRO A 14 -3.48 8.59 -30.87
C PRO A 14 -3.68 7.88 -29.52
N ILE A 15 -2.64 7.84 -28.69
CA ILE A 15 -2.71 7.24 -27.35
C ILE A 15 -2.85 8.35 -26.33
N GLU A 16 -4.03 8.42 -25.70
CA GLU A 16 -4.31 9.35 -24.61
C GLU A 16 -4.19 8.64 -23.27
N VAL A 17 -3.37 9.21 -22.39
CA VAL A 17 -3.11 8.67 -21.05
C VAL A 17 -3.29 9.78 -20.03
N ASP A 18 -4.26 9.61 -19.16
CA ASP A 18 -4.46 10.46 -17.98
C ASP A 18 -4.15 9.68 -16.70
N VAL A 19 -3.18 10.19 -15.93
CA VAL A 19 -2.75 9.62 -14.65
C VAL A 19 -2.15 10.72 -13.78
N VAL A 20 -2.39 10.63 -12.48
CA VAL A 20 -1.84 11.53 -11.47
C VAL A 20 -1.03 10.70 -10.47
N GLY A 21 0.24 11.03 -10.31
CA GLY A 21 1.13 10.45 -9.30
C GLY A 21 1.38 11.40 -8.14
N TYR A 22 1.89 10.86 -7.03
CA TYR A 22 2.22 11.64 -5.83
C TYR A 22 3.38 12.63 -6.05
N ARG A 23 4.37 12.25 -6.87
CA ARG A 23 5.43 13.14 -7.37
C ARG A 23 5.34 13.25 -8.89
N LEU A 24 5.94 14.31 -9.44
CA LEU A 24 6.04 14.51 -10.89
C LEU A 24 6.77 13.35 -11.58
N VAL A 25 7.83 12.82 -10.97
CA VAL A 25 8.57 11.66 -11.51
C VAL A 25 7.70 10.40 -11.56
N ASP A 26 6.95 10.12 -10.50
CA ASP A 26 6.02 8.98 -10.44
C ASP A 26 4.92 9.11 -11.51
N THR A 27 4.45 10.34 -11.74
CA THR A 27 3.46 10.64 -12.78
C THR A 27 4.02 10.35 -14.16
N ILE A 28 5.24 10.81 -14.46
CA ILE A 28 5.90 10.59 -15.76
C ILE A 28 6.14 9.10 -16.00
N GLU A 29 6.68 8.37 -15.02
CA GLU A 29 6.93 6.94 -15.13
C GLU A 29 5.62 6.16 -15.35
N THR A 30 4.58 6.48 -14.58
CA THR A 30 3.27 5.81 -14.70
C THR A 30 2.61 6.11 -16.04
N VAL A 31 2.66 7.36 -16.50
CA VAL A 31 2.15 7.78 -17.81
C VAL A 31 2.89 7.05 -18.93
N ALA A 32 4.22 6.98 -18.88
CA ALA A 32 5.04 6.29 -19.88
C ALA A 32 4.72 4.79 -19.93
N LEU A 33 4.63 4.13 -18.76
CA LEU A 33 4.34 2.71 -18.69
C LEU A 33 2.94 2.39 -19.23
N LYS A 34 1.93 3.20 -18.89
CA LYS A 34 0.56 3.03 -19.34
C LYS A 34 0.39 3.32 -20.83
N ALA A 35 1.16 4.27 -21.38
CA ALA A 35 1.24 4.51 -22.81
C ALA A 35 1.83 3.31 -23.57
N ILE A 36 2.96 2.77 -23.10
CA ILE A 36 3.58 1.57 -23.69
C ILE A 36 2.62 0.38 -23.64
N HIS A 37 1.97 0.16 -22.50
CA HIS A 37 1.01 -0.93 -22.35
C HIS A 37 -0.18 -0.79 -23.32
N THR A 38 -0.72 0.43 -23.45
CA THR A 38 -1.82 0.72 -24.39
C THR A 38 -1.40 0.47 -25.84
N PHE A 39 -0.20 0.92 -26.21
CA PHE A 39 0.37 0.66 -27.53
C PHE A 39 0.48 -0.85 -27.81
N CYS A 40 1.03 -1.61 -26.85
CA CYS A 40 1.22 -3.04 -27.03
C CYS A 40 -0.10 -3.81 -27.21
N ASN A 41 -1.14 -3.41 -26.49
CA ASN A 41 -2.46 -4.02 -26.61
C ASN A 41 -3.15 -3.69 -27.95
N GLN A 42 -2.89 -2.50 -28.51
CA GLN A 42 -3.47 -2.07 -29.79
C GLN A 42 -2.76 -2.69 -31.00
N HIS A 43 -1.48 -3.06 -30.87
CA HIS A 43 -0.64 -3.51 -31.98
C HIS A 43 0.06 -4.85 -31.71
N PRO A 44 -0.69 -5.92 -31.40
CA PRO A 44 -0.11 -7.19 -30.96
C PRO A 44 0.76 -7.86 -32.05
N ILE A 45 0.39 -7.72 -33.33
CA ILE A 45 1.13 -8.32 -34.44
C ILE A 45 2.44 -7.56 -34.69
N GLU A 46 2.43 -6.24 -34.58
CA GLU A 46 3.62 -5.41 -34.75
C GLU A 46 4.58 -5.59 -33.57
N VAL A 47 4.06 -5.74 -32.36
CA VAL A 47 4.84 -6.12 -31.17
C VAL A 47 5.43 -7.52 -31.29
N ALA A 48 4.69 -8.47 -31.88
CA ALA A 48 5.18 -9.84 -32.07
C ALA A 48 6.17 -9.99 -33.24
N GLY A 49 5.94 -9.29 -34.36
CA GLY A 49 6.71 -9.41 -35.61
C GLY A 49 7.89 -8.45 -35.75
N HIS A 50 7.88 -7.34 -35.01
CA HIS A 50 9.03 -6.46 -34.83
C HIS A 50 9.16 -6.21 -33.33
N PRO A 51 9.68 -7.18 -32.57
CA PRO A 51 9.79 -7.01 -31.14
C PRO A 51 10.57 -5.71 -30.89
N ILE A 52 9.87 -4.70 -30.40
CA ILE A 52 10.50 -3.66 -29.59
C ILE A 52 11.04 -4.48 -28.43
N GLY A 53 12.30 -4.91 -28.58
CA GLY A 53 12.99 -5.82 -27.67
C GLY A 53 13.24 -5.13 -26.35
N LEU A 54 12.18 -4.87 -25.60
CA LEU A 54 12.25 -4.18 -24.33
C LEU A 54 11.89 -5.09 -23.18
N PHE A 55 11.06 -6.13 -23.34
CA PHE A 55 10.76 -7.02 -22.22
C PHE A 55 10.52 -8.48 -22.67
N PRO A 56 11.20 -9.46 -22.05
CA PRO A 56 10.83 -10.86 -22.19
C PRO A 56 9.48 -11.08 -21.49
N ALA A 57 8.73 -12.09 -21.93
CA ALA A 57 7.65 -12.61 -21.09
C ALA A 57 8.26 -13.09 -19.77
N ILE A 58 7.53 -12.85 -18.68
CA ILE A 58 7.98 -13.15 -17.31
C ILE A 58 8.20 -14.66 -17.13
N ASP A 59 7.57 -15.48 -17.96
CA ASP A 59 7.57 -16.93 -17.87
C ASP A 59 8.08 -17.56 -19.18
N SER A 60 9.08 -18.45 -19.07
CA SER A 60 9.61 -19.21 -20.21
C SER A 60 8.64 -20.29 -20.71
N SER A 61 7.59 -20.59 -19.95
CA SER A 61 6.50 -21.47 -20.36
C SER A 61 5.37 -20.75 -21.11
N ASP A 62 5.43 -19.42 -21.25
CA ASP A 62 4.48 -18.64 -22.06
C ASP A 62 4.51 -19.12 -23.53
N PRO A 63 3.37 -19.54 -24.11
CA PRO A 63 3.28 -19.90 -25.52
C PRO A 63 3.80 -18.81 -26.46
N GLU A 64 3.61 -17.54 -26.12
CA GLU A 64 4.11 -16.38 -26.88
C GLU A 64 5.64 -16.24 -26.78
N TRP A 65 6.23 -16.60 -25.63
CA TRP A 65 7.68 -16.69 -25.49
C TRP A 65 8.26 -17.79 -26.38
N ASN A 66 7.65 -18.98 -26.35
CA ASN A 66 8.07 -20.10 -27.18
C ASN A 66 7.92 -19.80 -28.67
N PHE A 67 6.86 -19.10 -29.07
CA PHE A 67 6.67 -18.65 -30.45
C PHE A 67 7.77 -17.66 -30.89
N ARG A 68 8.09 -16.66 -30.06
CA ARG A 68 9.16 -15.68 -30.33
C ARG A 68 10.54 -16.32 -30.42
N ILE A 69 10.86 -17.24 -29.51
CA ILE A 69 12.11 -18.00 -29.56
C ILE A 69 12.13 -18.92 -30.79
N ALA A 70 11.09 -19.71 -31.06
CA ALA A 70 11.08 -20.62 -32.21
C ALA A 70 11.28 -19.92 -33.56
N HIS A 71 10.95 -18.62 -33.66
CA HIS A 71 11.11 -17.82 -34.86
C HIS A 71 12.23 -16.78 -34.77
N TYR A 72 13.22 -16.94 -33.87
CA TYR A 72 14.32 -15.98 -33.66
C TYR A 72 15.17 -15.67 -34.92
N GLY A 73 15.02 -16.46 -35.99
CA GLY A 73 15.77 -16.31 -37.24
C GLY A 73 15.62 -14.94 -37.91
N HIS A 74 14.57 -14.18 -37.62
CA HIS A 74 14.41 -12.79 -38.10
C HIS A 74 15.08 -11.74 -37.19
N MET A 75 15.42 -12.09 -35.93
CA MET A 75 16.18 -11.23 -35.01
C MET A 75 17.69 -11.39 -35.19
N LEU A 76 18.13 -12.50 -35.81
CA LEU A 76 19.40 -12.57 -36.48
C LEU A 76 19.31 -11.65 -37.70
N GLY A 77 19.65 -10.37 -37.53
CA GLY A 77 19.92 -9.50 -38.66
C GLY A 77 20.97 -10.13 -39.58
N ASP A 78 21.17 -9.57 -40.77
CA ASP A 78 22.14 -10.10 -41.75
C ASP A 78 23.59 -10.16 -41.22
N SER A 79 23.87 -9.56 -40.04
CA SER A 79 25.18 -9.59 -39.38
C SER A 79 25.14 -10.02 -37.91
N ALA A 80 26.20 -10.72 -37.49
CA ALA A 80 26.45 -11.05 -36.09
C ALA A 80 26.64 -9.81 -35.19
N GLU A 81 27.02 -8.67 -35.76
CA GLU A 81 27.24 -7.41 -35.04
C GLU A 81 25.94 -6.78 -34.53
N GLU A 82 24.89 -6.77 -35.35
CA GLU A 82 23.57 -6.24 -34.95
C GLU A 82 22.94 -7.08 -33.84
N THR A 83 23.09 -8.40 -33.94
CA THR A 83 22.65 -9.34 -32.91
C THR A 83 23.36 -9.07 -31.57
N LEU A 84 24.69 -8.92 -31.59
CA LEU A 84 25.46 -8.62 -30.39
C LEU A 84 25.05 -7.27 -29.76
N ARG A 85 24.82 -6.26 -30.60
CA ARG A 85 24.37 -4.92 -30.18
C ARG A 85 22.98 -4.95 -29.55
N GLY A 86 22.05 -5.73 -30.12
CA GLY A 86 20.72 -5.98 -29.56
C GLY A 86 20.79 -6.62 -28.18
N THR A 87 21.61 -7.67 -28.04
CA THR A 87 21.82 -8.37 -26.75
C THR A 87 22.42 -7.43 -25.69
N ILE A 88 23.40 -6.59 -26.04
CA ILE A 88 23.97 -5.60 -25.10
C ILE A 88 22.91 -4.59 -24.63
N ARG A 89 22.08 -4.08 -25.55
CA ARG A 89 20.98 -3.15 -25.19
C ARG A 89 19.97 -3.81 -24.26
N PHE A 90 19.62 -5.06 -24.55
CA PHE A 90 18.73 -5.86 -23.71
C PHE A 90 19.32 -6.07 -22.30
N MET A 91 20.56 -6.53 -22.20
CA MET A 91 21.25 -6.72 -20.91
C MET A 91 21.30 -5.41 -20.10
N ASN A 92 21.57 -4.29 -20.76
CA ASN A 92 21.54 -2.98 -20.11
C ASN A 92 20.13 -2.61 -19.63
N ALA A 93 19.08 -2.80 -20.44
CA ALA A 93 17.70 -2.52 -20.03
C ALA A 93 17.28 -3.40 -18.83
N GLN A 94 17.61 -4.68 -18.88
CA GLN A 94 17.35 -5.63 -17.79
C GLN A 94 18.09 -5.23 -16.50
N HIS A 95 19.35 -4.81 -16.59
CA HIS A 95 20.11 -4.33 -15.44
C HIS A 95 19.46 -3.10 -14.79
N HIS A 96 19.06 -2.10 -15.60
CA HIS A 96 18.37 -0.92 -15.08
C HIS A 96 17.04 -1.28 -14.43
N TYR A 97 16.26 -2.18 -15.04
CA TYR A 97 15.00 -2.67 -14.47
C TYR A 97 15.22 -3.34 -13.12
N GLN A 98 16.23 -4.18 -12.98
CA GLN A 98 16.59 -4.81 -11.70
C GLN A 98 16.97 -3.77 -10.63
N ILE A 99 17.74 -2.74 -10.98
CA ILE A 99 18.07 -1.65 -10.05
C ILE A 99 16.79 -0.93 -9.59
N LEU A 100 15.88 -0.62 -10.53
CA LEU A 100 14.61 0.04 -10.24
C LEU A 100 13.75 -0.81 -9.31
N LEU A 101 13.60 -2.11 -9.57
CA LEU A 101 12.88 -3.05 -8.71
C LEU A 101 13.49 -3.10 -7.30
N CYS A 102 14.81 -3.26 -7.19
CA CYS A 102 15.49 -3.30 -5.89
C CYS A 102 15.29 -2.01 -5.08
N ARG A 103 15.32 -0.85 -5.75
CA ARG A 103 15.04 0.45 -5.12
C ARG A 103 13.58 0.57 -4.68
N GLY A 104 12.64 0.18 -5.53
CA GLY A 104 11.21 0.19 -5.23
C GLY A 104 10.89 -0.72 -4.03
N MET A 105 11.42 -1.94 -4.02
CA MET A 105 11.28 -2.87 -2.89
C MET A 105 11.88 -2.31 -1.60
N SER A 106 13.08 -1.74 -1.66
CA SER A 106 13.72 -1.13 -0.48
C SER A 106 12.88 0.01 0.11
N GLN A 107 12.27 0.85 -0.74
CA GLN A 107 11.38 1.93 -0.30
C GLN A 107 10.07 1.42 0.29
N LEU A 108 9.49 0.36 -0.31
CA LEU A 108 8.26 -0.23 0.21
C LEU A 108 8.52 -0.87 1.59
N THR A 109 9.61 -1.62 1.73
CA THR A 109 10.02 -2.23 3.00
C THR A 109 10.27 -1.18 4.08
N SER A 110 10.96 -0.08 3.76
CA SER A 110 11.22 0.97 4.75
C SER A 110 9.94 1.66 5.22
N LYS A 111 9.01 1.96 4.30
CA LYS A 111 7.68 2.51 4.66
C LYS A 111 6.90 1.53 5.53
N ALA A 112 6.83 0.25 5.13
CA ALA A 112 6.13 -0.77 5.90
C ALA A 112 6.69 -0.92 7.32
N GLN A 113 8.02 -0.88 7.48
CA GLN A 113 8.68 -0.93 8.77
C GLN A 113 8.36 0.28 9.66
N VAL A 114 8.33 1.49 9.09
CA VAL A 114 7.94 2.69 9.84
C VAL A 114 6.49 2.59 10.31
N HIS A 115 5.57 2.19 9.43
CA HIS A 115 4.17 2.00 9.80
C HIS A 115 4.00 0.94 10.89
N TYR A 116 4.72 -0.18 10.77
CA TYR A 116 4.72 -1.23 11.80
C TYR A 116 5.17 -0.70 13.15
N ARG A 117 6.31 0.00 13.22
CA ARG A 117 6.83 0.56 14.49
C ARG A 117 5.87 1.56 15.12
N ASN A 118 5.23 2.40 14.30
CA ASN A 118 4.24 3.35 14.81
C ASN A 118 3.01 2.64 15.38
N ALA A 119 2.51 1.61 14.70
CA ALA A 119 1.39 0.82 15.19
C ALA A 119 1.74 0.07 16.48
N ASP A 120 2.93 -0.53 16.54
CA ASP A 120 3.45 -1.21 17.73
C ASP A 120 3.53 -0.26 18.94
N GLN A 121 4.06 0.94 18.74
CA GLN A 121 4.08 1.98 19.78
C GLN A 121 2.68 2.40 20.24
N GLN A 122 1.73 2.52 19.32
CA GLN A 122 0.34 2.83 19.67
C GLN A 122 -0.33 1.71 20.46
N VAL A 123 -0.04 0.44 20.14
CA VAL A 123 -0.52 -0.72 20.90
C VAL A 123 0.02 -0.68 22.32
N THR A 124 1.32 -0.44 22.51
CA THR A 124 1.91 -0.30 23.86
C THR A 124 1.24 0.83 24.67
N GLN A 125 1.00 1.99 24.05
CA GLN A 125 0.31 3.10 24.72
C GLN A 125 -1.14 2.76 25.11
N LEU A 126 -1.84 2.00 24.28
CA LEU A 126 -3.19 1.52 24.58
C LEU A 126 -3.18 0.53 25.75
N GLU A 127 -2.20 -0.36 25.82
CA GLU A 127 -2.05 -1.30 26.95
C GLU A 127 -1.79 -0.56 28.28
N GLU A 128 -0.92 0.46 28.26
CA GLU A 128 -0.67 1.31 29.44
C GLU A 128 -1.93 2.08 29.89
N LEU A 129 -2.67 2.65 28.93
CA LEU A 129 -3.93 3.34 29.22
C LEU A 129 -4.99 2.38 29.76
N GLN A 130 -5.07 1.17 29.21
CA GLN A 130 -6.01 0.15 29.67
C GLN A 130 -5.71 -0.28 31.12
N ALA A 131 -4.43 -0.42 31.47
CA ALA A 131 -4.01 -0.70 32.84
C ALA A 131 -4.42 0.43 33.80
N LEU A 132 -4.20 1.69 33.40
CA LEU A 132 -4.60 2.85 34.20
C LEU A 132 -6.12 2.96 34.37
N VAL A 133 -6.90 2.67 33.31
CA VAL A 133 -8.36 2.64 33.40
C VAL A 133 -8.81 1.57 34.40
N THR A 134 -8.22 0.38 34.34
CA THR A 134 -8.55 -0.73 35.25
C THR A 134 -8.24 -0.37 36.70
N GLU A 135 -7.09 0.24 36.99
CA GLU A 135 -6.74 0.73 38.33
C GLU A 135 -7.75 1.77 38.84
N LYS A 136 -8.17 2.69 37.96
CA LYS A 136 -9.18 3.70 38.34
C LYS A 136 -10.55 3.10 38.58
N GLU A 137 -10.95 2.08 37.83
CA GLU A 137 -12.20 1.35 38.05
C GLU A 137 -12.22 0.68 39.44
N GLU A 138 -11.10 0.09 39.87
CA GLU A 138 -10.95 -0.48 41.21
C GLU A 138 -11.09 0.59 42.31
N ILE A 139 -10.42 1.74 42.15
CA ILE A 139 -10.53 2.87 43.10
C ILE A 139 -11.97 3.41 43.16
N ILE A 140 -12.68 3.47 42.03
CA ILE A 140 -14.07 3.91 42.00
C ILE A 140 -14.95 2.91 42.75
N ALA A 141 -14.77 1.61 42.53
CA ALA A 141 -15.53 0.57 43.25
C ALA A 141 -15.33 0.66 44.78
N GLU A 142 -14.09 0.83 45.26
CA GLU A 142 -13.79 1.01 46.69
C GLU A 142 -14.47 2.27 47.27
N ARG A 143 -14.48 3.36 46.50
CA ARG A 143 -15.15 4.60 46.91
C ARG A 143 -16.66 4.45 46.95
N ASP A 144 -17.25 3.73 46.00
CA ASP A 144 -18.69 3.47 45.98
C ASP A 144 -19.11 2.65 47.20
N GLU A 145 -18.34 1.62 47.59
CA GLU A 145 -18.55 0.87 48.83
C GLU A 145 -18.47 1.79 50.07
N THR A 146 -17.49 2.69 50.10
CA THR A 146 -17.34 3.66 51.20
C THR A 146 -18.52 4.63 51.28
N ILE A 147 -19.05 5.07 50.15
CA ILE A 147 -20.23 5.94 50.08
C ILE A 147 -21.45 5.21 50.62
N ILE A 148 -21.70 3.98 50.17
CA ILE A 148 -22.82 3.14 50.66
C ILE A 148 -22.73 3.00 52.19
N HIS A 149 -21.55 2.68 52.72
CA HIS A 149 -21.37 2.55 54.17
C HIS A 149 -21.70 3.83 54.93
N ARG A 150 -21.30 5.00 54.40
CA ARG A 150 -21.61 6.30 55.03
C ARG A 150 -23.09 6.66 54.91
N GLU A 151 -23.74 6.34 53.80
CA GLU A 151 -25.18 6.53 53.64
C GLU A 151 -25.97 5.70 54.67
N ASP A 152 -25.57 4.45 54.92
CA ASP A 152 -26.16 3.63 55.97
C ASP A 152 -26.03 4.26 57.36
N GLN A 153 -24.85 4.80 57.69
CA GLN A 153 -24.62 5.50 58.96
C GLN A 153 -25.47 6.77 59.11
N ILE A 154 -25.64 7.54 58.03
CA ILE A 154 -26.50 8.73 58.02
C ILE A 154 -27.96 8.32 58.23
N ASN A 155 -28.43 7.30 57.52
CA ASN A 155 -29.80 6.78 57.65
C ASN A 155 -30.10 6.30 59.08
N GLU A 156 -29.14 5.60 59.72
CA GLU A 156 -29.27 5.20 61.12
C GLU A 156 -29.33 6.41 62.07
N SER A 157 -28.44 7.39 61.88
CA SER A 157 -28.44 8.63 62.65
C SER A 157 -29.77 9.40 62.51
N ASP A 158 -30.31 9.52 61.30
CA ASP A 158 -31.56 10.20 61.01
C ASP A 158 -32.76 9.50 61.66
N ALA A 159 -32.76 8.16 61.69
CA ALA A 159 -33.77 7.38 62.40
C ALA A 159 -33.74 7.66 63.92
N ILE A 160 -32.55 7.72 64.53
CA ILE A 160 -32.38 8.05 65.96
C ILE A 160 -32.85 9.49 66.24
N ILE A 161 -32.51 10.46 65.39
CA ILE A 161 -32.95 11.85 65.53
C ILE A 161 -34.48 11.93 65.46
N THR A 162 -35.08 11.25 64.48
CA THR A 162 -36.55 11.21 64.30
C THR A 162 -37.24 10.62 65.54
N GLN A 163 -36.69 9.53 66.10
CA GLN A 163 -37.19 8.94 67.33
C GLN A 163 -37.14 9.93 68.50
N ARG A 164 -36.01 10.63 68.69
CA ARG A 164 -35.84 11.62 69.76
C ARG A 164 -36.79 12.81 69.61
N ASN A 165 -36.95 13.32 68.39
CA ASN A 165 -37.89 14.41 68.11
C ASN A 165 -39.32 14.03 68.47
N THR A 166 -39.73 12.81 68.13
CA THR A 166 -41.05 12.26 68.50
C THR A 166 -41.24 12.26 70.01
N ILE A 167 -40.25 11.80 70.79
CA ILE A 167 -40.34 11.78 72.26
C ILE A 167 -40.49 13.20 72.82
N ILE A 168 -39.77 14.17 72.28
CA ILE A 168 -39.83 15.57 72.71
C ILE A 168 -41.22 16.17 72.45
N GLU A 169 -41.89 15.83 71.35
CA GLU A 169 -43.27 16.31 71.08
C GLU A 169 -44.31 15.84 72.11
N PHE A 170 -44.02 14.78 72.87
CA PHE A 170 -44.90 14.27 73.93
C PHE A 170 -44.56 14.73 75.36
N LEU A 171 -43.52 15.56 75.53
CA LEU A 171 -43.11 16.17 76.81
C LEU A 171 -43.59 17.60 76.96
#